data_AF-A0A9D4MBP1-F1
#
_entry.id   AF-A0A9D4MBP1-F1
#
_cell.length_a   1.000
_cell.length_b   1.000
_cell.length_c   1.000
_cell.angle_alpha   90.00
_cell.angle_beta   90.00
_cell.angle_gamma   90.00
#
_symmetry.space_group_name_H-M   'P 1'
#
loop_
_entity.id
_entity.type
_entity.pdbx_description
1 polymer ?
#
loop_
_entity_poly.entity_id
_entity_poly.type
_entity_poly.pdbx_seq_one_letter_code
_entity_poly.pdbx_strand_id
1 'polypeptide(L)' 'MSLVLQIRVQARDQGRPALYATKVCSVSVQQNFQSPFFLNNSYTATIRETFPLGNTILTVSGRDSDLAVRVNL' A
#
# COMPACT_ATOMS: atom_id res chain seq x y z
N MET A 1 3.90 9.30 -1.88
CA MET A 1 5.25 9.92 -1.77
C MET A 1 6.21 8.81 -1.41
N SER A 2 7.24 8.56 -2.23
CA SER A 2 8.26 7.55 -1.91
C SER A 2 9.33 8.18 -1.03
N LEU A 3 9.65 7.58 0.11
CA LEU A 3 10.76 8.00 0.96
C LEU A 3 11.99 7.19 0.58
N VAL A 4 13.05 7.85 0.13
CA VAL A 4 14.34 7.19 -0.14
C VAL A 4 15.32 7.53 0.96
N LEU A 5 15.78 6.51 1.68
CA LEU A 5 16.78 6.61 2.74
C LEU A 5 18.14 6.19 2.21
N GLN A 6 19.19 6.91 2.61
CA GLN A 6 20.58 6.56 2.34
C GLN A 6 21.21 6.07 3.64
N ILE A 7 21.49 4.76 3.72
CA ILE A 7 22.02 4.11 4.92
C ILE A 7 23.49 3.79 4.69
N ARG A 8 24.39 4.35 5.51
CA ARG A 8 25.82 4.00 5.48
C ARG A 8 26.04 2.75 6.34
N VAL A 9 26.55 1.70 5.72
CA VAL A 9 26.88 0.42 6.35
C VAL A 9 28.40 0.24 6.35
N GLN A 10 28.95 -0.20 7.49
CA GLN A 10 30.35 -0.59 7.60
C GLN A 10 30.44 -2.08 7.99
N ALA A 11 31.21 -2.84 7.23
CA ALA A 11 31.60 -4.20 7.57
C ALA A 11 33.02 -4.22 8.11
N ARG A 12 33.28 -5.10 9.09
CA ARG A 12 34.58 -5.32 9.71
C ARG A 12 34.87 -6.82 9.72
N ASP A 13 36.05 -7.24 9.29
CA ASP A 13 36.49 -8.63 9.40
C ASP A 13 37.08 -8.97 10.78
N GLN A 14 37.38 -10.25 11.01
CA GLN A 14 37.99 -10.72 12.28
C GLN A 14 39.52 -10.80 12.22
N GLY A 15 40.16 -10.17 11.22
CA GLY A 15 41.60 -10.21 11.01
C GLY A 15 42.41 -9.43 12.08
N ARG A 16 43.74 -9.60 12.05
CA ARG A 16 44.70 -8.83 12.84
C ARG A 16 45.85 -8.36 11.93
N PRO A 17 45.89 -7.08 11.51
CA PRO A 17 44.90 -6.03 11.79
C PRO A 17 43.56 -6.30 11.08
N ALA A 18 42.46 -5.80 11.65
CA ALA A 18 41.14 -5.93 11.05
C ALA A 18 40.99 -4.95 9.88
N LEU A 19 40.36 -5.39 8.79
CA LEU A 19 40.00 -4.53 7.67
C LEU A 19 38.52 -4.12 7.75
N TYR A 20 38.23 -2.98 7.11
CA TYR A 20 36.89 -2.38 7.09
C TYR A 20 36.48 -2.03 5.66
N ALA A 21 35.20 -2.19 5.36
CA ALA A 21 34.60 -1.73 4.11
C ALA A 21 33.34 -0.92 4.42
N THR A 22 33.17 0.22 3.76
CA THR A 22 31.99 1.09 3.94
C THR A 22 31.25 1.23 2.63
N LYS A 23 29.92 1.13 2.67
CA LYS A 23 29.04 1.34 1.50
C LYS A 23 27.80 2.12 1.90
N VAL A 24 27.28 2.91 0.98
CA VAL A 24 25.97 3.56 1.14
C VAL A 24 24.94 2.74 0.37
N CYS A 25 23.86 2.37 1.04
CA CYS A 25 22.74 1.62 0.50
C CYS A 25 21.52 2.53 0.39
N SER A 26 20.86 2.51 -0.76
CA SER A 26 19.59 3.21 -0.95
C SER A 26 18.44 2.28 -0.61
N VAL A 27 17.56 2.72 0.29
CA VAL A 27 16.35 1.98 0.69
C VAL A 27 15.13 2.82 0.34
N SER A 28 14.26 2.29 -0.50
CA SER A 28 12.98 2.91 -0.83
C SER A 28 11.90 2.36 0.10
N VAL A 29 11.28 3.25 0.88
CA VAL A 29 10.13 2.91 1.73
C VAL A 29 8.88 3.48 1.09
N GLN A 30 7.95 2.58 0.79
CA GLN A 30 6.63 2.95 0.32
C GLN A 30 5.62 2.68 1.43
N GLN A 31 5.04 3.75 1.98
CA GLN A 31 3.88 3.66 2.85
C GLN A 31 2.62 3.88 2.02
N ASN A 32 1.68 2.95 2.13
CA ASN A 32 0.29 3.23 1.82
C ASN A 32 -0.26 4.03 3.02
N PHE A 33 -0.62 5.28 2.78
CA PHE A 33 -1.20 6.17 3.79
C PHE A 33 -2.71 6.32 3.62
N GLN A 34 -3.29 5.83 2.53
CA GLN A 34 -4.70 5.97 2.20
C GLN A 34 -5.29 4.61 1.83
N SER A 35 -5.49 3.76 2.84
CA SER A 35 -6.26 2.53 2.66
C SER A 35 -7.64 2.81 2.05
N PRO A 36 -8.15 1.91 1.20
CA PRO A 36 -9.47 2.08 0.59
C PRO A 36 -10.55 2.17 1.67
N PHE A 37 -11.52 3.04 1.46
CA PHE A 37 -12.68 3.18 2.33
C PHE A 37 -13.97 3.27 1.52
N PHE A 38 -15.05 2.75 2.08
CA PHE A 38 -16.39 2.96 1.53
C PHE A 38 -16.86 4.38 1.87
N LEU A 39 -17.60 5.02 0.96
CA LEU A 39 -18.07 6.38 1.17
C LEU A 39 -19.06 6.51 2.33
N ASN A 40 -19.74 5.41 2.68
CA ASN A 40 -20.71 5.37 3.78
C ASN A 40 -20.31 4.28 4.79
N ASN A 41 -20.60 4.51 6.08
CA ASN A 41 -20.37 3.53 7.15
C ASN A 41 -21.29 2.31 7.07
N SER A 42 -22.45 2.44 6.44
CA SER A 42 -23.39 1.34 6.23
C SER A 42 -24.20 1.55 4.95
N TYR A 43 -24.61 0.44 4.35
CA TYR A 43 -25.52 0.39 3.21
C TYR A 43 -26.62 -0.61 3.50
N THR A 44 -27.87 -0.14 3.55
CA THR A 44 -29.03 -0.96 3.84
C THR A 44 -30.08 -0.73 2.77
N ALA A 45 -30.67 -1.82 2.28
CA ALA A 45 -31.83 -1.76 1.40
C ALA A 45 -32.85 -2.82 1.84
N THR A 46 -34.13 -2.45 1.81
CA THR A 46 -35.24 -3.36 2.00
C THR A 46 -35.94 -3.53 0.66
N ILE A 47 -36.03 -4.75 0.18
CA ILE A 47 -36.71 -5.08 -1.09
C ILE A 47 -37.96 -5.93 -0.81
N ARG A 48 -38.92 -5.88 -1.74
CA ARG A 48 -40.09 -6.76 -1.70
C ARG A 48 -39.71 -8.16 -2.17
N GLU A 49 -40.46 -9.17 -1.74
CA GLU A 49 -40.31 -10.54 -2.24
C GLU A 49 -40.50 -10.65 -3.76
N THR A 50 -41.29 -9.74 -4.34
CA THR A 50 -41.55 -9.65 -5.78
C THR A 50 -40.47 -8.90 -6.55
N PHE A 51 -39.33 -8.59 -5.93
CA PHE A 51 -38.25 -7.86 -6.61
C PHE A 51 -37.71 -8.68 -7.80
N PRO A 52 -37.68 -8.09 -9.00
CA PRO A 52 -37.39 -8.83 -10.23
C PRO A 52 -35.92 -9.28 -10.29
N LEU A 53 -35.73 -10.48 -10.86
CA LEU A 53 -34.40 -11.05 -11.08
C LEU A 53 -33.61 -10.22 -12.09
N GLY A 54 -32.30 -10.13 -11.86
CA GLY A 54 -31.38 -9.40 -12.73
C GLY A 54 -31.26 -7.90 -12.42
N ASN A 55 -32.05 -7.37 -11.50
CA ASN A 55 -31.98 -5.96 -11.12
C ASN A 55 -30.99 -5.70 -9.98
N THR A 56 -30.33 -4.55 -10.03
CA THR A 56 -29.41 -4.10 -8.98
C THR A 56 -30.18 -3.62 -7.75
N ILE A 57 -29.79 -4.10 -6.56
CA ILE A 57 -30.39 -3.72 -5.27
C ILE A 57 -29.69 -2.48 -4.69
N LEU A 58 -28.36 -2.47 -4.69
CA LEU A 58 -27.53 -1.36 -4.22
C LEU A 58 -26.33 -1.19 -5.15
N THR A 59 -25.97 0.07 -5.39
CA THR A 59 -24.67 0.45 -5.93
C THR A 59 -23.89 1.09 -4.80
N VAL A 60 -22.71 0.56 -4.50
CA VAL A 60 -21.82 1.11 -3.48
C VAL A 60 -20.56 1.64 -4.15
N SER A 61 -19.91 2.60 -3.50
CA SER A 61 -18.69 3.21 -4.01
C SER A 61 -17.65 3.27 -2.91
N GLY A 62 -16.43 2.94 -3.26
CA GLY A 62 -15.26 3.08 -2.41
C GLY A 62 -14.27 4.06 -3.04
N ARG A 63 -13.43 4.65 -2.20
CA ARG A 63 -12.34 5.52 -2.61
C ARG A 63 -11.04 5.02 -2.01
N ASP A 64 -10.02 4.95 -2.85
CA ASP A 64 -8.63 4.81 -2.47
C ASP A 64 -7.92 6.04 -3.04
N SER A 65 -7.23 6.79 -2.20
CA SER A 65 -6.58 8.04 -2.61
C SER A 65 -5.08 7.86 -2.82
N ASP A 66 -4.58 6.62 -2.75
CA ASP A 66 -3.21 6.35 -3.14
C ASP A 66 -3.00 6.78 -4.60
N LEU A 67 -1.89 7.47 -4.84
CA LEU A 67 -1.37 7.68 -6.19
C LEU A 67 -0.99 6.30 -6.72
N ALA A 68 -1.93 5.67 -7.42
CA ALA A 68 -1.81 4.33 -7.98
C ALA A 68 -0.37 4.09 -8.46
N VAL A 69 0.34 3.17 -7.81
CA VAL A 69 1.45 2.53 -8.51
C VAL A 69 0.78 1.82 -9.66
N ARG A 70 1.04 2.30 -10.88
CA ARG A 70 0.62 1.59 -12.09
C ARG A 70 1.29 0.22 -12.05
N VAL A 71 0.51 -0.82 -11.74
CA VAL A 71 0.91 -2.20 -11.97
C VAL A 71 0.38 -2.52 -13.37
N ASN A 72 1.27 -2.48 -14.37
CA ASN A 72 0.96 -3.08 -15.65
C ASN A 72 0.94 -4.59 -15.41
N LEU A 73 -0.26 -5.19 -15.44
CA LEU A 73 -0.41 -6.64 -15.62
C LEU A 73 -0.06 -6.99 -17.07
#